data_AF-A0A844KQQ5-F1
#
_entry.id   AF-A0A844KQQ5-F1
#
_cell.length_a   1.000
_cell.length_b   1.000
_cell.length_c   1.000
_cell.angle_alpha   90.00
_cell.angle_beta   90.00
_cell.angle_gamma   90.00
#
_symmetry.space_group_name_H-M   'P 1'
#
loop_
_entity.id
_entity.type
_entity.pdbx_description
1 polymer ?
#
loop_
_entity_poly.entity_id
_entity_poly.type
_entity_poly.pdbx_seq_one_letter_code
_entity_poly.pdbx_strand_id
1 'polypeptide(L)'
;MQHCFKQGNTQLQAAITSISHDLRTPLTAICGYLELLEKEPLSAVSRQYVAIIRERTKVMTQLTEELFRYSVVLSVPLAQSLQEVSVNRILEGSIAAMYAVLKRHRITPDITMTDRTWAFHSAGAGGADARADECGL
;
A
#
# COMPACT_ATOMS: atom_id res chain seq x y z
N MET A 1 -21.67 -2.99 -26.61
CA MET A 1 -21.87 -3.60 -25.26
C MET A 1 -20.61 -3.50 -24.38
N GLN A 2 -19.41 -3.89 -24.85
CA GLN A 2 -18.14 -3.79 -24.08
C GLN A 2 -17.75 -2.36 -23.62
N HIS A 3 -18.03 -1.33 -24.41
CA HIS A 3 -17.66 0.06 -24.08
C HIS A 3 -18.46 0.61 -22.88
N CYS A 4 -19.77 0.31 -22.81
CA CYS A 4 -20.63 0.70 -21.69
C CYS A 4 -20.21 0.01 -20.37
N PHE A 5 -19.84 -1.28 -20.44
CA PHE A 5 -19.32 -2.03 -19.29
C PHE A 5 -18.00 -1.46 -18.75
N LYS A 6 -17.05 -1.12 -19.64
CA LYS A 6 -15.79 -0.47 -19.24
C LYS A 6 -16.04 0.89 -18.58
N GLN A 7 -16.93 1.69 -19.17
CA GLN A 7 -17.27 3.02 -18.66
C GLN A 7 -17.97 2.96 -17.29
N GLY A 8 -18.92 2.03 -17.10
CA GLY A 8 -19.56 1.79 -15.80
C GLY A 8 -18.57 1.34 -14.73
N ASN A 9 -17.62 0.46 -15.07
CA ASN A 9 -16.58 0.01 -14.15
C ASN A 9 -15.64 1.16 -13.72
N THR A 10 -15.22 2.01 -14.65
CA THR A 10 -14.39 3.19 -14.34
C THR A 10 -15.12 4.19 -13.45
N GLN A 11 -16.42 4.42 -13.68
CA GLN A 11 -17.24 5.29 -12.83
C GLN A 11 -17.37 4.73 -11.40
N LEU A 12 -17.59 3.42 -11.26
CA LEU A 12 -17.63 2.76 -9.96
C LEU A 12 -16.30 2.91 -9.21
N GLN A 13 -15.17 2.70 -9.88
CA GLN A 13 -13.83 2.86 -9.28
C GLN A 13 -13.56 4.28 -8.82
N ALA A 14 -13.90 5.28 -9.65
CA ALA A 14 -13.76 6.68 -9.30
C ALA A 14 -14.64 7.06 -8.09
N ALA A 15 -15.88 6.56 -8.05
CA ALA A 15 -16.77 6.76 -6.92
C ALA A 15 -16.21 6.15 -5.62
N ILE A 16 -15.74 4.91 -5.67
CA ILE A 16 -15.13 4.24 -4.50
C ILE A 16 -13.91 5.01 -4.01
N THR A 17 -13.07 5.50 -4.93
CA THR A 17 -11.87 6.28 -4.61
C THR A 17 -12.21 7.60 -3.93
N SER A 18 -13.19 8.34 -4.46
CA SER A 18 -13.67 9.60 -3.87
C SER A 18 -14.25 9.37 -2.47
N ILE A 19 -15.16 8.40 -2.34
CA ILE A 19 -15.78 8.07 -1.05
C ILE A 19 -14.72 7.69 -0.01
N SER A 20 -13.73 6.89 -0.39
CA SER A 20 -12.65 6.48 0.52
C SER A 20 -11.81 7.68 0.99
N HIS A 21 -11.53 8.64 0.09
CA HIS A 21 -10.84 9.88 0.44
C HIS A 21 -11.69 10.73 1.42
N ASP A 22 -12.97 10.88 1.13
CA ASP A 22 -13.89 11.68 1.94
C ASP A 22 -14.10 11.08 3.32
N LEU A 23 -14.01 9.76 3.47
CA LEU A 23 -14.04 9.05 4.76
C LEU A 23 -12.74 9.19 5.56
N ARG A 24 -11.58 9.26 4.89
CA ARG A 24 -10.27 9.39 5.56
C ARG A 24 -10.15 10.69 6.35
N THR A 25 -10.72 11.78 5.84
CA THR A 25 -10.67 13.11 6.47
C THR A 25 -11.30 13.13 7.87
N PRO A 26 -12.60 12.78 8.06
CA PRO A 26 -13.22 12.74 9.38
C PRO A 26 -12.62 11.65 10.28
N LEU A 27 -12.21 10.49 9.73
CA LEU A 27 -11.54 9.46 10.53
C LEU A 27 -10.19 9.94 11.10
N THR A 28 -9.41 10.70 10.32
CA THR A 28 -8.15 11.30 10.79
C THR A 28 -8.42 12.29 11.92
N ALA A 29 -9.44 13.14 11.79
CA ALA A 29 -9.83 14.06 12.86
C ALA A 29 -10.25 13.32 14.14
N ILE A 30 -11.07 12.27 14.01
CA ILE A 30 -11.50 11.44 15.16
C ILE A 30 -10.29 10.78 15.83
N CYS A 31 -9.37 10.19 15.05
CA CYS A 31 -8.13 9.62 15.58
C CYS A 31 -7.31 10.64 16.38
N GLY A 32 -7.17 11.86 15.85
CA GLY A 32 -6.47 12.96 16.52
C GLY A 32 -7.14 13.36 17.83
N TYR A 33 -8.47 13.52 17.85
CA TYR A 33 -9.19 13.83 19.09
C TYR A 33 -9.10 12.71 20.12
N LEU A 34 -9.13 11.45 19.69
CA LEU A 34 -8.91 10.32 20.60
C LEU A 34 -7.50 10.34 21.20
N GLU A 35 -6.46 10.70 20.43
CA GLU A 35 -5.09 10.84 20.94
C GLU A 35 -4.95 11.98 21.96
N LEU A 36 -5.76 13.04 21.83
CA LEU A 36 -5.83 14.10 22.82
C LEU A 36 -6.60 13.64 24.06
N LEU A 37 -7.78 13.04 23.89
CA LEU A 37 -8.61 12.55 25.00
C LEU A 37 -7.91 11.50 25.87
N GLU A 38 -7.08 10.64 25.27
CA GLU A 38 -6.31 9.64 26.01
C GLU A 38 -5.27 10.26 26.96
N LYS A 39 -4.91 11.52 26.77
CA LYS A 39 -3.98 12.28 27.64
C LYS A 39 -4.70 13.03 28.76
N GLU A 40 -6.02 13.17 28.70
CA GLU A 40 -6.82 13.87 29.70
C GLU A 40 -7.11 12.97 30.92
N PRO A 41 -7.36 13.55 32.10
CA PRO A 41 -7.84 12.80 33.26
C PRO A 41 -9.27 12.31 33.02
N LEU A 42 -9.42 11.02 32.72
CA LEU A 42 -10.71 10.37 32.47
C LEU A 42 -11.17 9.52 33.67
N SER A 43 -12.48 9.54 33.93
CA SER A 43 -13.12 8.55 34.81
C SER A 43 -12.93 7.12 34.27
N ALA A 44 -13.10 6.09 35.11
CA ALA A 44 -13.01 4.70 34.67
C ALA A 44 -14.00 4.37 33.53
N VAL A 45 -15.23 4.90 33.64
CA VAL A 45 -16.29 4.71 32.63
C VAL A 45 -15.94 5.42 31.33
N SER A 46 -15.51 6.69 31.41
CA SER A 46 -15.09 7.46 30.23
C SER A 46 -13.91 6.80 29.51
N ARG A 47 -12.95 6.24 30.25
CA ARG A 47 -11.81 5.51 29.69
C ARG A 47 -12.25 4.27 28.92
N GLN A 48 -13.25 3.54 29.43
CA GLN A 48 -13.83 2.39 28.72
C GLN A 48 -14.50 2.82 27.42
N TYR A 49 -15.25 3.93 27.42
CA TYR A 49 -15.86 4.45 26.20
C TYR A 49 -14.83 4.92 25.17
N VAL A 50 -13.79 5.63 25.60
CA VAL A 50 -12.68 6.05 24.71
C VAL A 50 -12.00 4.84 24.08
N ALA A 51 -11.76 3.77 24.85
CA ALA A 51 -11.18 2.54 24.31
C ALA A 51 -12.09 1.86 23.27
N ILE A 52 -13.41 1.82 23.51
CA ILE A 52 -14.38 1.29 22.55
C ILE A 52 -14.37 2.12 21.27
N ILE A 53 -14.45 3.45 21.38
CA ILE A 53 -14.47 4.35 20.22
C ILE A 53 -13.16 4.20 19.43
N ARG A 54 -12.00 4.15 20.11
CA ARG A 54 -10.69 3.91 19.49
C ARG A 54 -10.68 2.63 18.66
N GLU A 55 -11.15 1.52 19.22
CA GLU A 55 -11.20 0.25 18.50
C GLU A 55 -12.13 0.33 17.28
N ARG A 56 -13.30 0.96 17.41
CA ARG A 56 -14.22 1.15 16.27
C ARG A 56 -13.64 2.04 15.19
N THR A 57 -13.04 3.17 15.54
CA THR A 57 -12.38 4.07 14.57
C THR A 57 -11.22 3.37 13.87
N LYS A 58 -10.46 2.53 14.57
CA LYS A 58 -9.39 1.72 13.97
C LYS A 58 -9.94 0.76 12.92
N VAL A 59 -10.99 -0.01 13.25
CA VAL A 59 -11.66 -0.90 12.29
C VAL A 59 -12.18 -0.13 11.08
N MET A 60 -12.84 1.02 11.28
CA MET A 60 -13.33 1.85 10.17
C MET A 60 -12.20 2.36 9.27
N THR A 61 -11.06 2.73 9.85
CA THR A 61 -9.87 3.17 9.12
C THR A 61 -9.34 2.03 8.24
N GLN A 62 -9.22 0.83 8.79
CA GLN A 62 -8.78 -0.36 8.06
C GLN A 62 -9.72 -0.70 6.90
N LEU A 63 -11.03 -0.73 7.14
CA LEU A 63 -12.01 -1.03 6.08
C LEU A 63 -11.99 0.01 4.95
N THR A 64 -11.82 1.29 5.30
CA THR A 64 -11.72 2.38 4.32
C THR A 64 -10.44 2.24 3.47
N GLU A 65 -9.33 1.83 4.09
CA GLU A 65 -8.08 1.60 3.40
C GLU A 65 -8.12 0.34 2.52
N GLU A 66 -8.75 -0.73 2.98
CA GLU A 66 -8.99 -1.94 2.18
C GLU A 66 -9.87 -1.64 0.95
N LEU A 67 -10.95 -0.87 1.14
CA LEU A 67 -11.83 -0.44 0.06
C LEU A 67 -11.07 0.40 -0.98
N PHE A 68 -10.22 1.31 -0.54
CA PHE A 68 -9.35 2.08 -1.43
C PHE A 68 -8.33 1.20 -2.17
N ARG A 69 -7.66 0.28 -1.47
CA ARG A 69 -6.72 -0.66 -2.10
C ARG A 69 -7.41 -1.50 -3.17
N TYR A 70 -8.62 -1.96 -2.89
CA TYR A 70 -9.44 -2.69 -3.85
C TYR A 70 -9.73 -1.86 -5.11
N SER A 71 -10.10 -0.57 -4.97
CA SER A 71 -10.35 0.29 -6.13
C SER A 71 -9.10 0.50 -7.00
N VAL A 72 -7.93 0.62 -6.36
CA VAL A 72 -6.64 0.74 -7.06
C VAL A 72 -6.29 -0.54 -7.82
N VAL A 73 -6.44 -1.71 -7.19
CA VAL A 73 -6.17 -3.00 -7.85
C VAL A 73 -7.05 -3.18 -9.09
N LEU A 74 -8.31 -2.75 -9.04
CA LEU A 74 -9.21 -2.81 -10.19
C LEU A 74 -8.90 -1.77 -11.28
N SER A 75 -8.27 -0.64 -10.92
CA SER A 75 -7.99 0.45 -11.87
C SER A 75 -6.73 0.22 -12.70
N VAL A 76 -5.84 -0.69 -12.27
CA VAL A 76 -4.66 -1.10 -13.04
C VAL A 76 -5.10 -1.79 -14.32
N PRO A 77 -4.77 -1.25 -15.51
CA PRO A 77 -5.05 -1.93 -16.77
C PRO A 77 -4.35 -3.28 -16.78
N LEU A 78 -5.08 -4.35 -17.16
CA LEU A 78 -4.50 -5.69 -17.33
C LEU A 78 -3.32 -5.71 -18.34
N ALA A 79 -3.20 -4.66 -19.16
CA ALA A 79 -2.13 -4.43 -20.12
C ALA A 79 -1.29 -3.21 -19.70
N GLN A 80 -0.57 -3.31 -18.58
CA GLN A 80 0.63 -2.49 -18.40
C GLN A 80 1.77 -3.16 -19.15
N SER A 81 2.51 -2.40 -19.96
CA SER A 81 3.74 -2.90 -20.56
C SER A 81 4.74 -3.18 -19.43
N LEU A 82 5.15 -4.43 -19.28
CA LEU A 82 6.25 -4.77 -18.38
C LEU A 82 7.46 -3.91 -18.73
N GLN A 83 8.10 -3.36 -17.70
CA GLN A 83 9.27 -2.48 -17.83
C GLN A 83 10.46 -3.15 -17.17
N GLU A 84 11.65 -2.83 -17.65
CA GLU A 84 12.89 -3.21 -16.97
C GLU A 84 12.97 -2.47 -15.63
N VAL A 85 13.14 -3.22 -14.54
CA VAL A 85 13.20 -2.67 -13.19
C VAL A 85 14.34 -3.32 -12.42
N SER A 86 15.21 -2.51 -11.82
CA SER A 86 16.26 -2.99 -10.93
C SER A 86 15.70 -3.22 -9.53
N VAL A 87 15.62 -4.49 -9.14
CA VAL A 87 15.19 -4.90 -7.80
C VAL A 87 16.09 -4.29 -6.72
N ASN A 88 17.40 -4.22 -6.96
CA ASN A 88 18.37 -3.63 -6.03
C ASN A 88 18.04 -2.16 -5.75
N ARG A 89 17.76 -1.35 -6.79
CA ARG A 89 17.42 0.08 -6.58
C ARG A 89 16.12 0.26 -5.79
N ILE A 90 15.12 -0.59 -6.01
CA ILE A 90 13.87 -0.54 -5.23
C ILE A 90 14.14 -0.87 -3.76
N LEU A 91 14.92 -1.93 -3.50
CA LEU A 91 15.28 -2.33 -2.14
C LEU A 91 16.11 -1.26 -1.44
N GLU A 92 17.10 -0.66 -2.11
CA GLU A 92 17.88 0.47 -1.59
C GLU A 92 16.98 1.64 -1.18
N GLY A 93 16.06 2.05 -2.07
CA GLY A 93 15.11 3.12 -1.78
C GLY A 93 14.19 2.80 -0.60
N SER A 94 13.74 1.54 -0.50
CA SER A 94 12.87 1.07 0.58
C SER A 94 13.59 1.09 1.93
N ILE A 95 14.83 0.60 1.97
CA ILE A 95 15.68 0.61 3.16
C ILE A 95 15.98 2.05 3.59
N ALA A 96 16.34 2.92 2.64
CA ALA A 96 16.61 4.33 2.91
C ALA A 96 15.39 5.04 3.51
N ALA A 97 14.18 4.78 2.98
CA ALA A 97 12.93 5.32 3.52
C ALA A 97 12.67 4.90 4.98
N MET A 98 13.11 3.69 5.37
CA MET A 98 12.96 3.17 6.73
C MET A 98 14.09 3.58 7.69
N TYR A 99 15.16 4.22 7.20
CA TYR A 99 16.38 4.47 7.96
C TYR A 99 16.13 5.20 9.29
N ALA A 100 15.25 6.21 9.30
CA ALA A 100 14.93 6.96 10.51
C ALA A 100 14.29 6.07 11.60
N VAL A 101 13.41 5.15 11.20
CA VAL A 101 12.74 4.20 12.10
C VAL A 101 13.75 3.18 12.63
N LEU A 102 14.57 2.60 11.75
CA LEU A 102 15.62 1.64 12.12
C LEU A 102 16.58 2.23 13.16
N LYS A 103 17.06 3.45 12.92
CA LYS A 103 17.94 4.17 13.84
C LYS A 103 17.27 4.46 15.18
N ARG A 104 16.01 4.91 15.17
CA ARG A 104 15.23 5.18 16.39
C ARG A 104 15.13 3.95 17.29
N HIS A 105 14.98 2.77 16.69
CA HIS A 105 14.88 1.50 17.40
C HIS A 105 16.23 0.78 17.60
N ARG A 106 17.36 1.42 17.25
CA ARG A 106 18.71 0.84 17.32
C ARG A 106 18.85 -0.48 16.57
N ILE A 107 18.13 -0.61 15.46
CA ILE A 107 18.22 -1.75 14.56
C ILE A 107 19.29 -1.45 13.52
N THR A 108 20.32 -2.28 13.45
CA THR A 108 21.32 -2.25 12.38
C THR A 108 20.97 -3.36 11.39
N PRO A 109 20.45 -3.03 10.20
CA PRO A 109 20.13 -4.05 9.21
C PRO A 109 21.43 -4.64 8.64
N ASP A 110 21.55 -5.96 8.66
CA ASP A 110 22.54 -6.68 7.86
C ASP A 110 21.95 -6.90 6.47
N ILE A 111 22.53 -6.22 5.48
CA ILE A 111 21.98 -6.16 4.12
C ILE A 111 22.99 -6.80 3.19
N THR A 112 22.63 -7.96 2.66
CA THR A 112 23.36 -8.62 1.58
C THR A 112 22.53 -8.48 0.30
N MET A 113 23.06 -7.77 -0.70
CA MET A 113 22.45 -7.63 -2.02
C MET A 113 23.34 -8.32 -3.05
N THR A 114 22.73 -8.92 -4.07
CA THR A 114 23.50 -9.55 -5.14
C THR A 114 23.95 -8.52 -6.16
N ASP A 115 25.18 -8.65 -6.66
CA ASP A 115 25.71 -7.82 -7.76
C ASP A 115 25.01 -8.12 -9.10
N ARG A 116 24.20 -9.17 -9.17
CA ARG A 116 23.41 -9.50 -10.36
C ARG A 116 22.24 -8.53 -10.49
N THR A 117 22.21 -7.80 -11.59
CA THR A 117 21.03 -7.03 -11.98
C THR A 117 19.94 -8.00 -12.41
N TRP A 118 18.91 -8.16 -11.57
CA TRP A 118 17.70 -8.87 -11.95
C TRP A 118 16.74 -7.89 -12.59
N ALA A 119 16.40 -8.15 -13.85
CA ALA A 119 15.35 -7.46 -14.59
C ALA A 119 14.22 -8.46 -14.89
N PHE A 120 12.98 -8.01 -14.78
CA PHE A 120 11.82 -8.77 -15.22
C PHE A 120 11.56 -8.47 -16.71
N HIS A 121 11.70 -9.48 -17.56
CA HIS A 121 11.46 -9.36 -19.01
C HIS A 121 10.10 -9.96 -19.36
N SER A 122 9.36 -9.35 -20.29
CA SER A 122 8.16 -9.96 -20.87
C SER A 122 8.50 -10.72 -22.15
N ALA A 123 8.15 -12.00 -22.23
CA ALA A 123 8.02 -12.65 -23.53
C ALA A 123 6.78 -12.07 -24.23
N GLY A 124 6.98 -11.39 -25.36
CA GLY A 124 5.88 -10.98 -26.23
C GLY A 124 5.08 -12.20 -26.71
N ALA A 125 3.84 -11.99 -27.13
CA ALA A 125 3.01 -13.01 -27.77
C ALA A 125 3.70 -13.53 -29.05
N GLY A 126 4.47 -14.60 -28.88
CA GLY A 126 5.31 -15.22 -29.90
C GLY A 126 6.29 -16.13 -29.18
N GLY A 127 5.91 -17.40 -29.02
CA GLY A 127 6.65 -18.35 -28.20
C GLY A 127 8.08 -18.58 -28.70
N ALA A 128 9.03 -18.66 -27.76
CA ALA A 128 10.05 -19.70 -27.65
C ALA A 128 11.02 -19.34 -26.51
N ASP A 129 11.35 -20.36 -25.71
CA ASP A 129 12.50 -20.45 -24.81
C ASP A 129 12.70 -19.36 -23.73
N ALA A 130 12.22 -19.68 -22.52
CA ALA A 130 12.93 -19.29 -21.31
C ALA A 130 14.24 -20.11 -21.23
N ARG A 131 15.23 -19.73 -22.03
CA ARG A 131 16.61 -20.21 -21.85
C ARG A 131 17.33 -19.30 -20.87
N ALA A 132 17.68 -19.89 -19.74
CA ALA A 132 18.82 -19.45 -18.97
C ALA A 132 20.08 -19.83 -19.77
N ASP A 133 20.54 -18.92 -20.64
CA ASP A 133 21.87 -18.93 -21.26
C ASP A 133 22.59 -17.68 -20.75
N GLU A 134 23.83 -17.68 -20.26
CA GLU A 134 24.86 -18.72 -20.16
C GLU A 134 25.79 -18.36 -18.98
N CYS A 135 26.28 -19.41 -18.33
CA CYS A 135 27.52 -19.39 -17.56
C CYS A 135 28.68 -19.23 -18.56
N GLY A 136 29.54 -18.21 -18.43
CA GLY A 136 30.70 -18.09 -19.31
C GLY A 136 31.55 -16.84 -19.13
N LEU A 137 32.58 -17.00 -18.27
CA LEU A 137 33.79 -16.17 -18.05
C LEU A 137 33.66 -14.90 -17.20
#